data_AF-A0A959AWW0-F1
#
_entry.id   AF-A0A959AWW0-F1
#
_cell.length_a   1.000
_cell.length_b   1.000
_cell.length_c   1.000
_cell.angle_alpha   90.00
_cell.angle_beta   90.00
_cell.angle_gamma   90.00
#
_symmetry.space_group_name_H-M   'P 1'
#
loop_
_entity.id
_entity.type
_entity.pdbx_description
1 polymer ?
#
loop_
_entity_poly.entity_id
_entity_poly.type
_entity_poly.pdbx_seq_one_letter_code
_entity_poly.pdbx_strand_id
1 'polypeptide(L)'
;MKPGFFDFHLFPLSDWEQLGSRLSGGNARHVLIVMEHQEDDKELTDFLGKILSAAKLNLEEDTLLLKLTKGENISFSNLSQAKPVKYVLLFGVGPRQLGVHFPLVADEPTRFGKVLFLYSPPLRSLFEERKAETRPKAASLWKNLKQLFVDPDTP
;
A
#
# COMPACT_ATOMS: atom_id res chain seq x y z
N MET A 1 -18.27 -29.71 28.20
CA MET A 1 -17.87 -29.12 26.90
C MET A 1 -18.72 -27.89 26.65
N LYS A 2 -18.13 -26.69 26.60
CA LYS A 2 -18.81 -25.49 26.09
C LYS A 2 -18.29 -25.24 24.68
N PRO A 3 -19.15 -25.13 23.65
CA PRO A 3 -18.68 -24.81 22.31
C PRO A 3 -18.30 -23.32 22.28
N GLY A 4 -16.99 -23.04 22.29
CA GLY A 4 -16.46 -21.73 21.92
C GLY A 4 -16.61 -21.58 20.41
N PHE A 5 -17.80 -21.23 19.94
CA PHE A 5 -18.14 -21.15 18.51
C PHE A 5 -18.26 -19.72 17.98
N PHE A 6 -18.09 -18.69 18.81
CA PHE A 6 -18.16 -17.30 18.36
C PHE A 6 -17.19 -16.39 19.12
N ASP A 7 -15.88 -16.56 18.90
CA ASP A 7 -14.92 -15.49 19.19
C ASP A 7 -14.63 -14.75 17.88
N PHE A 8 -15.66 -14.03 17.41
CA PHE A 8 -15.51 -13.14 16.27
C PHE A 8 -15.00 -11.82 16.83
N HIS A 9 -13.71 -11.54 16.62
CA HIS A 9 -13.18 -10.20 16.74
C HIS A 9 -13.85 -9.34 15.66
N LEU A 10 -15.00 -8.74 15.99
CA LEU A 10 -15.66 -7.75 15.17
C LEU A 10 -14.81 -6.48 15.19
N PHE A 11 -14.03 -6.27 14.14
CA PHE A 11 -13.35 -5.00 13.93
C PHE A 11 -14.34 -4.03 13.29
N PRO A 12 -14.56 -2.83 13.88
CA PRO A 12 -15.34 -1.80 13.20
C PRO A 12 -14.62 -1.47 11.89
N LEU A 13 -15.27 -1.73 10.76
CA LEU A 13 -14.81 -1.24 9.47
C LEU A 13 -14.95 0.29 9.51
N SER A 14 -13.85 1.01 9.34
CA SER A 14 -13.88 2.47 9.28
C SER A 14 -14.92 2.91 8.22
N ASP A 15 -15.85 3.78 8.63
CA ASP A 15 -16.85 4.33 7.73
C ASP A 15 -16.17 5.08 6.58
N TRP A 16 -16.74 5.00 5.37
CA TRP A 16 -16.15 5.62 4.18
C TRP A 16 -15.87 7.11 4.37
N GLU A 17 -16.71 7.83 5.10
CA GLU A 17 -16.51 9.26 5.39
C GLU A 17 -15.23 9.52 6.21
N GLN A 18 -14.96 8.66 7.20
CA GLN A 18 -13.75 8.75 8.03
C GLN A 18 -12.50 8.36 7.22
N LEU A 19 -12.62 7.37 6.34
CA LEU A 19 -11.55 6.98 5.42
C LEU A 19 -11.24 8.07 4.40
N GLY A 20 -12.27 8.65 3.80
CA GLY A 20 -12.17 9.66 2.75
C GLY A 20 -11.45 10.93 3.23
N SER A 21 -11.69 11.36 4.47
CA SER A 21 -11.01 12.52 5.07
C SER A 21 -9.50 12.32 5.32
N ARG A 22 -9.04 11.07 5.34
CA ARG A 22 -7.63 10.69 5.56
C ARG A 22 -6.89 10.40 4.26
N LEU A 23 -7.60 10.31 3.14
CA LEU A 23 -6.99 10.16 1.83
C LEU A 23 -6.37 11.49 1.41
N SER A 24 -5.13 11.43 0.93
CA SER A 24 -4.42 12.58 0.36
C SER A 24 -3.95 12.26 -1.06
N GLY A 25 -3.88 13.28 -1.91
CA GLY A 25 -3.43 13.16 -3.30
C GLY A 25 -4.57 13.17 -4.33
N GLY A 26 -4.18 13.37 -5.60
CA GLY A 26 -5.08 13.64 -6.74
C GLY A 26 -5.57 12.39 -7.47
N ASN A 27 -4.92 11.25 -7.28
CA ASN A 27 -5.26 9.97 -7.93
C ASN A 27 -5.23 9.97 -9.47
N ALA A 28 -4.48 10.86 -10.13
CA ALA A 28 -4.54 11.00 -11.59
C ALA A 28 -4.16 9.71 -12.35
N ARG A 29 -3.36 8.82 -11.74
CA ARG A 29 -2.96 7.53 -12.33
C ARG A 29 -3.59 6.31 -11.65
N HIS A 30 -4.59 6.52 -10.80
CA HIS A 30 -5.34 5.45 -10.10
C HIS A 30 -4.45 4.54 -9.25
N VAL A 31 -3.46 5.12 -8.57
CA VAL A 31 -2.51 4.41 -7.71
C VAL A 31 -2.88 4.66 -6.26
N LEU A 32 -3.28 3.63 -5.53
CA LEU A 32 -3.46 3.67 -4.07
C LEU A 32 -2.18 3.22 -3.39
N ILE A 33 -1.72 3.98 -2.42
CA ILE A 33 -0.60 3.64 -1.54
C ILE A 33 -1.14 3.53 -0.13
N VAL A 34 -0.85 2.40 0.51
CA VAL A 34 -1.22 2.15 1.90
C VAL A 34 0.03 1.85 2.71
N MET A 35 0.24 2.60 3.78
CA MET A 35 1.37 2.43 4.69
C MET A 35 0.89 2.51 6.14
N GLU A 36 1.68 1.96 7.06
CA GLU A 36 1.46 2.16 8.49
C GLU A 36 1.87 3.59 8.89
N HIS A 37 1.05 4.26 9.70
CA HIS A 37 1.34 5.55 10.29
C HIS A 37 2.47 5.42 11.33
N GLN A 38 3.45 6.32 11.29
CA GLN A 38 4.57 6.37 12.22
C GLN A 38 4.84 7.80 12.68
N GLU A 39 5.57 7.95 13.80
CA GLU A 39 5.92 9.26 14.37
C GLU A 39 6.72 10.12 13.36
N ASP A 40 7.62 9.49 12.60
CA ASP A 40 8.48 10.14 11.59
C ASP A 40 7.82 10.23 10.19
N ASP A 41 6.50 10.38 10.17
CA ASP A 41 5.68 10.27 8.97
C ASP A 41 6.10 11.23 7.85
N LYS A 42 6.57 12.43 8.18
CA LYS A 42 7.02 13.42 7.20
C LYS A 42 8.25 12.93 6.44
N GLU A 43 9.28 12.47 7.15
CA GLU A 43 10.52 11.99 6.54
C GLU A 43 10.29 10.73 5.70
N LEU A 44 9.43 9.83 6.18
CA LEU A 44 9.00 8.65 5.42
C LEU A 44 8.21 9.05 4.16
N THR A 45 7.31 10.03 4.25
CA THR A 45 6.55 10.52 3.09
C THR A 45 7.48 11.16 2.04
N ASP A 46 8.47 11.96 2.48
CA ASP A 46 9.48 12.52 1.58
C ASP A 46 10.35 11.43 0.92
N PHE A 47 10.64 10.36 1.66
CA PHE A 47 11.30 9.18 1.08
C PHE A 47 10.43 8.49 0.04
N LEU A 48 9.16 8.22 0.36
CA LEU A 48 8.22 7.63 -0.58
C LEU A 48 8.14 8.47 -1.86
N GLY A 49 8.05 9.79 -1.75
CA GLY A 49 8.06 10.71 -2.89
C GLY A 49 9.31 10.55 -3.78
N LYS A 50 10.49 10.32 -3.19
CA LYS A 50 11.73 10.03 -3.94
C LYS A 50 11.69 8.68 -4.67
N ILE A 51 11.15 7.64 -4.02
CA ILE A 51 10.96 6.32 -4.66
C ILE A 51 10.02 6.43 -5.86
N LEU A 52 8.87 7.07 -5.67
CA LEU A 52 7.84 7.22 -6.69
C LEU A 52 8.30 8.11 -7.85
N SER A 53 9.02 9.20 -7.55
CA SER A 53 9.60 10.08 -8.58
C SER A 53 10.53 9.32 -9.52
N ALA A 54 11.32 8.37 -9.00
CA ALA A 54 12.15 7.50 -9.84
C ALA A 54 11.29 6.67 -10.81
N ALA A 55 10.11 6.24 -10.38
CA ALA A 55 9.12 5.51 -11.19
C ALA A 55 8.23 6.44 -12.03
N LYS A 56 8.59 7.73 -12.16
CA LYS A 56 7.82 8.77 -12.87
C LYS A 56 6.39 8.95 -12.30
N LEU A 57 6.23 8.81 -10.99
CA LEU A 57 5.00 9.04 -10.26
C LEU A 57 5.16 10.24 -9.32
N ASN A 58 4.25 11.19 -9.38
CA ASN A 58 4.11 12.26 -8.41
C ASN A 58 3.20 11.80 -7.26
N LEU A 59 3.71 11.81 -6.03
CA LEU A 59 2.95 11.38 -4.85
C LEU A 59 1.64 12.16 -4.67
N GLU A 60 1.66 13.48 -4.87
CA GLU A 60 0.50 14.34 -4.62
C GLU A 60 -0.49 14.35 -5.78
N GLU A 61 -0.04 14.20 -7.03
CA GLU A 61 -0.92 14.29 -8.20
C GLU A 61 -1.43 12.92 -8.66
N ASP A 62 -0.53 11.93 -8.73
CA ASP A 62 -0.81 10.64 -9.38
C ASP A 62 -1.43 9.61 -8.44
N THR A 63 -1.26 9.79 -7.13
CA THR A 63 -1.56 8.75 -6.15
C THR A 63 -2.63 9.18 -5.15
N LEU A 64 -3.21 8.19 -4.48
CA LEU A 64 -3.91 8.33 -3.21
C LEU A 64 -3.04 7.72 -2.13
N LEU A 65 -2.70 8.49 -1.11
CA LEU A 65 -1.98 8.02 0.06
C LEU A 65 -2.95 7.83 1.23
N LEU A 66 -2.91 6.64 1.82
CA LEU A 66 -3.61 6.29 3.04
C LEU A 66 -2.63 5.76 4.07
N LYS A 67 -2.70 6.32 5.29
CA LYS A 67 -1.88 5.88 6.42
C LYS A 67 -2.77 5.21 7.45
N LEU A 68 -2.49 3.95 7.76
CA LEU A 68 -3.26 3.15 8.72
C LEU A 68 -2.54 3.10 10.06
N THR A 69 -3.28 3.20 11.14
CA THR A 69 -2.72 2.91 12.46
C THR A 69 -2.53 1.40 12.65
N LYS A 70 -1.64 1.01 13.56
CA LYS A 70 -1.35 -0.40 13.82
C LYS A 70 -2.61 -1.15 14.25
N GLY A 71 -2.94 -2.23 13.55
CA GLY A 71 -4.14 -3.04 13.83
C GLY A 71 -5.44 -2.48 13.27
N GLU A 72 -5.39 -1.35 12.57
CA GLU A 72 -6.54 -0.81 11.84
C GLU A 72 -6.81 -1.65 10.59
N ASN A 73 -8.11 -1.88 10.34
CA ASN A 73 -8.62 -2.57 9.16
C ASN A 73 -9.57 -1.64 8.40
N ILE A 74 -9.51 -1.69 7.07
CA ILE A 74 -10.35 -0.91 6.16
C ILE A 74 -11.03 -1.84 5.15
N SER A 75 -12.10 -1.36 4.51
CA SER A 75 -12.71 -2.05 3.37
C SER A 75 -12.15 -1.49 2.06
N PHE A 76 -11.24 -2.22 1.41
CA PHE A 76 -10.78 -1.88 0.06
C PHE A 76 -11.94 -1.85 -0.96
N SER A 77 -12.95 -2.71 -0.78
CA SER A 77 -14.13 -2.73 -1.63
C SER A 77 -14.89 -1.40 -1.58
N ASN A 78 -15.05 -0.80 -0.39
CA ASN A 78 -15.72 0.50 -0.25
C ASN A 78 -14.89 1.61 -0.89
N LEU A 79 -13.57 1.59 -0.68
CA LEU A 79 -12.66 2.57 -1.25
C LEU A 79 -12.63 2.52 -2.78
N SER A 80 -12.52 1.32 -3.36
CA SER A 80 -12.45 1.12 -4.81
C SER A 80 -13.77 1.40 -5.54
N GLN A 81 -14.91 1.37 -4.83
CA GLN A 81 -16.19 1.84 -5.36
C GLN A 81 -16.25 3.37 -5.44
N ALA A 82 -15.67 4.06 -4.45
CA ALA A 82 -15.74 5.51 -4.37
C ALA A 82 -14.63 6.25 -5.15
N LYS A 83 -13.47 5.60 -5.33
CA LYS A 83 -12.33 6.14 -6.10
C LYS A 83 -11.80 5.06 -7.06
N PRO A 84 -11.55 5.40 -8.34
CA PRO A 84 -10.97 4.44 -9.27
C PRO A 84 -9.55 4.08 -8.84
N VAL A 85 -9.29 2.79 -8.64
CA VAL A 85 -7.97 2.25 -8.29
C VAL A 85 -7.62 1.13 -9.26
N LYS A 86 -6.43 1.21 -9.87
CA LYS A 86 -5.86 0.19 -10.77
C LYS A 86 -4.64 -0.48 -10.16
N TYR A 87 -3.89 0.25 -9.33
CA TYR A 87 -2.67 -0.21 -8.67
C TYR A 87 -2.78 0.03 -7.17
N VAL A 88 -2.37 -0.95 -6.37
CA VAL A 88 -2.32 -0.87 -4.91
C VAL A 88 -0.92 -1.22 -4.45
N LEU A 89 -0.22 -0.27 -3.85
CA LEU A 89 1.11 -0.46 -3.27
C LEU A 89 0.99 -0.51 -1.75
N LEU A 90 1.42 -1.61 -1.14
CA LEU A 90 1.33 -1.85 0.29
C LEU A 90 2.71 -1.84 0.91
N PHE A 91 2.93 -0.98 1.90
CA PHE A 91 4.20 -0.87 2.61
C PHE A 91 4.02 -1.34 4.05
N GLY A 92 4.30 -2.62 4.30
CA GLY A 92 4.16 -3.24 5.63
C GLY A 92 2.72 -3.46 6.08
N VAL A 93 1.73 -3.12 5.25
CA VAL A 93 0.30 -3.34 5.51
C VAL A 93 -0.12 -4.64 4.85
N GLY A 94 -0.61 -5.58 5.65
CA GLY A 94 -1.04 -6.89 5.14
C GLY A 94 -2.38 -6.83 4.40
N PRO A 95 -2.66 -7.79 3.49
CA PRO A 95 -3.94 -7.84 2.76
C PRO A 95 -5.16 -7.92 3.69
N ARG A 96 -5.03 -8.59 4.85
CA ARG A 96 -6.11 -8.68 5.84
C ARG A 96 -6.56 -7.32 6.36
N GLN A 97 -5.64 -6.36 6.48
CA GLN A 97 -5.96 -4.99 6.90
C GLN A 97 -6.75 -4.22 5.84
N LEU A 98 -6.78 -4.70 4.60
CA LEU A 98 -7.61 -4.14 3.53
C LEU A 98 -8.96 -4.86 3.39
N GLY A 99 -9.25 -5.82 4.26
CA GLY A 99 -10.42 -6.70 4.11
C GLY A 99 -10.26 -7.67 2.94
N VAL A 100 -9.01 -7.94 2.52
CA VAL A 100 -8.68 -8.78 1.37
C VAL A 100 -8.15 -10.14 1.84
N HIS A 101 -8.72 -11.22 1.30
CA HIS A 101 -8.47 -12.59 1.78
C HIS A 101 -7.59 -13.45 0.84
N PHE A 102 -7.09 -12.90 -0.28
CA PHE A 102 -6.18 -13.64 -1.15
C PHE A 102 -4.71 -13.50 -0.70
N PRO A 103 -3.86 -14.51 -0.96
CA PRO A 103 -2.45 -14.43 -0.62
C PRO A 103 -1.75 -13.36 -1.47
N LEU A 104 -0.97 -12.51 -0.83
CA LEU A 104 -0.02 -11.61 -1.48
C LEU A 104 1.40 -12.14 -1.22
N VAL A 105 2.15 -12.36 -2.28
CA VAL A 105 3.58 -12.69 -2.19
C VAL A 105 4.35 -11.38 -2.15
N ALA A 106 5.31 -11.28 -1.22
CA ALA A 106 6.15 -10.10 -1.11
C ALA A 106 6.98 -9.91 -2.37
N ASP A 107 7.06 -8.66 -2.82
CA ASP A 107 7.81 -8.23 -3.98
C ASP A 107 7.40 -8.91 -5.31
N GLU A 108 6.16 -9.38 -5.40
CA GLU A 108 5.57 -9.88 -6.66
C GLU A 108 4.23 -9.20 -6.94
N PRO A 109 4.10 -8.51 -8.09
CA PRO A 109 2.83 -8.01 -8.59
C PRO A 109 1.77 -9.11 -8.67
N THR A 110 0.72 -9.00 -7.87
CA THR A 110 -0.41 -9.96 -7.87
C THR A 110 -1.64 -9.29 -8.45
N ARG A 111 -2.19 -9.84 -9.53
CA ARG A 111 -3.44 -9.34 -10.14
C ARG A 111 -4.65 -9.96 -9.46
N PHE A 112 -5.56 -9.12 -8.99
CA PHE A 112 -6.88 -9.53 -8.49
C PHE A 112 -7.97 -8.73 -9.20
N GLY A 113 -8.72 -9.41 -10.07
CA GLY A 113 -9.65 -8.76 -10.98
C GLY A 113 -8.95 -7.74 -11.90
N LYS A 114 -9.38 -6.48 -11.82
CA LYS A 114 -8.81 -5.38 -12.62
C LYS A 114 -7.70 -4.60 -11.88
N VAL A 115 -7.42 -4.98 -10.64
CA VAL A 115 -6.47 -4.28 -9.76
C VAL A 115 -5.19 -5.10 -9.64
N LEU A 116 -4.06 -4.42 -9.70
CA LEU A 116 -2.75 -5.02 -9.45
C LEU A 116 -2.25 -4.58 -8.08
N PHE A 117 -1.88 -5.55 -7.25
CA PHE A 117 -1.36 -5.34 -5.91
C PHE A 117 0.14 -5.60 -5.90
N LEU A 118 0.89 -4.74 -5.23
CA LEU A 118 2.29 -4.96 -4.90
C LEU A 118 2.44 -4.84 -3.38
N TYR A 119 2.84 -5.94 -2.74
CA TYR A 119 3.17 -5.96 -1.33
C TYR A 119 4.68 -5.81 -1.16
N SER A 120 5.09 -4.84 -0.35
CA SER A 120 6.49 -4.55 -0.06
C SER A 120 6.71 -4.42 1.45
N PRO A 121 7.97 -4.57 1.90
CA PRO A 121 8.32 -4.36 3.30
C PRO A 121 7.90 -2.97 3.81
N PRO A 122 7.77 -2.78 5.14
CA PRO A 122 7.48 -1.48 5.73
C PRO A 122 8.45 -0.40 5.22
N LEU A 123 7.91 0.79 4.94
CA LEU A 123 8.69 1.89 4.40
C LEU A 123 9.86 2.27 5.32
N ARG A 124 9.70 2.13 6.64
CA ARG A 124 10.77 2.30 7.63
C ARG A 124 11.94 1.35 7.40
N SER A 125 11.67 0.08 7.13
CA SER A 125 12.73 -0.90 6.86
C SER A 125 13.49 -0.57 5.58
N LEU A 126 12.79 -0.08 4.54
CA LEU A 126 13.42 0.40 3.31
C LEU A 126 14.26 1.67 3.56
N PHE A 127 13.79 2.53 4.47
CA PHE A 127 14.47 3.77 4.83
C PHE A 127 15.77 3.49 5.58
N GLU A 128 15.75 2.57 6.53
CA GLU A 128 16.92 2.17 7.32
C GLU A 128 17.98 1.47 6.47
N GLU A 129 17.57 0.66 5.48
CA GLU A 129 18.45 -0.04 4.54
C GLU A 129 19.30 0.94 3.69
N ARG A 130 18.93 2.23 3.61
CA ARG A 130 19.76 3.24 2.94
C ARG A 130 21.16 3.37 3.54
N LYS A 131 21.32 3.07 4.82
CA LYS A 131 22.62 3.11 5.53
C LYS A 131 23.45 1.84 5.34
N ALA A 132 22.84 0.77 4.81
CA ALA A 132 23.52 -0.49 4.56
C ALA A 132 24.32 -0.44 3.25
N GLU A 133 25.38 -1.26 3.19
CA GLU A 133 26.22 -1.42 1.99
C GLU A 133 25.45 -2.09 0.85
N THR A 134 24.50 -2.96 1.17
CA THR A 134 23.60 -3.62 0.22
C THR A 134 22.15 -3.23 0.48
N ARG A 135 21.37 -3.06 -0.59
CA ARG A 135 19.97 -2.62 -0.52
C ARG A 135 19.00 -3.57 -1.24
N PRO A 136 18.98 -4.87 -0.91
CA PRO A 136 18.15 -5.84 -1.61
C PRO A 136 16.65 -5.50 -1.62
N LYS A 137 16.08 -4.97 -0.53
CA LYS A 137 14.62 -4.71 -0.48
C LYS A 137 14.26 -3.51 -1.37
N ALA A 138 15.02 -2.43 -1.28
CA ALA A 138 14.84 -1.27 -2.16
C ALA A 138 15.06 -1.62 -3.64
N ALA A 139 16.03 -2.50 -3.95
CA ALA A 139 16.27 -2.97 -5.31
C ALA A 139 15.10 -3.81 -5.85
N SER A 140 14.55 -4.70 -5.03
CA SER A 140 13.38 -5.53 -5.38
C SER A 140 12.15 -4.66 -5.67
N LEU A 141 11.83 -3.72 -4.77
CA LEU A 141 10.77 -2.74 -4.97
C LEU A 141 10.97 -1.94 -6.27
N TRP A 142 12.19 -1.43 -6.50
CA TRP A 142 12.49 -0.66 -7.69
C TRP A 142 12.27 -1.47 -8.98
N LYS A 143 12.71 -2.73 -9.02
CA LYS A 143 12.46 -3.63 -10.15
C LYS A 143 10.97 -3.72 -10.47
N ASN A 144 10.13 -3.91 -9.45
CA ASN A 144 8.68 -4.01 -9.62
C ASN A 144 8.06 -2.70 -10.06
N LEU A 145 8.42 -1.57 -9.44
CA LEU A 145 7.91 -0.26 -9.85
C LEU A 145 8.31 0.09 -11.29
N LYS A 146 9.54 -0.27 -11.69
CA LYS A 146 10.03 -0.09 -13.05
C LYS A 146 9.18 -0.90 -14.04
N GLN A 147 8.93 -2.18 -13.77
CA GLN A 147 8.05 -3.02 -14.59
C GLN A 147 6.62 -2.48 -14.64
N LEU A 148 6.10 -1.89 -13.56
CA LEU A 148 4.71 -1.42 -13.53
C LEU A 148 4.49 -0.07 -14.22
N PHE A 149 5.46 0.85 -14.13
CA PHE A 149 5.23 2.26 -14.47
C PHE A 149 6.23 2.85 -15.47
N VAL A 150 7.37 2.21 -15.70
CA VAL A 150 8.43 2.73 -16.56
C VAL A 150 8.56 1.89 -17.83
N ASP A 151 8.66 0.56 -17.69
CA ASP A 151 8.86 -0.40 -18.78
C ASP A 151 7.81 -1.53 -18.73
N PRO A 152 6.51 -1.21 -18.93
CA PRO A 152 5.40 -2.19 -18.82
C PRO A 152 5.43 -3.31 -19.86
N ASP A 153 6.25 -3.20 -20.91
CA ASP A 153 6.35 -4.15 -22.02
C ASP A 153 7.55 -5.10 -21.93
N THR A 154 8.19 -5.23 -20.76
CA THR A 154 9.30 -6.18 -20.58
C THR A 154 8.75 -7.55 -20.15
N PRO A 155 8.82 -8.60 -20.99
CA PRO A 155 8.33 -9.94 -20.67
C PRO A 155 9.10 -10.61 -19.53
#